data_AF-A0A933FJE4-F1
#
_entry.id   AF-A0A933FJE4-F1
#
_cell.length_a   1.000
_cell.length_b   1.000
_cell.length_c   1.000
_cell.angle_alpha   90.00
_cell.angle_beta   90.00
_cell.angle_gamma   90.00
#
_symmetry.space_group_name_H-M   'P 1'
#
loop_
_entity.id
_entity.type
_entity.pdbx_description
1 polymer ?
#
loop_
_entity_poly.entity_id
_entity_poly.type
_entity_poly.pdbx_seq_one_letter_code
_entity_poly.pdbx_strand_id
1 'polypeptide(L)' 'MTEPDLAGEVDRLAGAGLSALGYTEAELERCARLTVRIAALKAGREAVIAAHVYQRAEVLHGIADYVGDSYKLAK' A
#
# COMPACT_ATOMS: atom_id res chain seq x y z
N MET A 1 -6.11 -14.11 16.90
CA MET A 1 -5.59 -13.23 15.84
C MET A 1 -5.07 -14.14 14.75
N THR A 2 -5.73 -14.16 13.59
CA THR A 2 -5.23 -14.91 12.42
C THR A 2 -3.91 -14.27 12.01
N GLU A 3 -2.89 -15.09 11.75
CA GLU A 3 -1.64 -14.56 11.17
C GLU A 3 -1.96 -13.87 9.84
N PRO A 4 -1.40 -12.68 9.59
CA PRO A 4 -1.67 -12.01 8.34
C PRO A 4 -1.09 -12.79 7.16
N ASP A 5 -1.88 -12.92 6.10
CA ASP A 5 -1.46 -13.55 4.86
C ASP A 5 -0.44 -12.67 4.13
N LEU A 6 0.84 -12.88 4.44
CA LEU A 6 1.94 -12.14 3.82
C LEU A 6 2.16 -12.55 2.36
N ALA A 7 1.94 -13.82 2.02
CA ALA A 7 2.14 -14.30 0.65
C ALA A 7 1.10 -13.68 -0.30
N GLY A 8 -0.17 -13.72 0.09
CA GLY A 8 -1.24 -13.06 -0.67
C GLY A 8 -1.03 -11.55 -0.79
N GLU A 9 -0.48 -10.91 0.25
CA GLU A 9 -0.15 -9.48 0.17
C GLU A 9 1.02 -9.18 -0.77
N VAL A 10 2.05 -10.03 -0.81
CA VAL A 10 3.14 -9.92 -1.79
C VAL A 10 2.60 -10.03 -3.21
N ASP A 11 1.75 -11.02 -3.48
CA ASP A 11 1.12 -11.22 -4.79
C ASP A 11 0.25 -10.01 -5.18
N ARG A 12 -0.53 -9.48 -4.23
CA ARG A 12 -1.32 -8.27 -4.44
C ARG A 12 -0.43 -7.08 -4.81
N LEU A 13 0.65 -6.85 -4.07
CA LEU A 13 1.59 -5.73 -4.32
C LEU A 13 2.31 -5.88 -5.66
N ALA A 14 2.74 -7.08 -6.01
CA ALA A 14 3.34 -7.39 -7.30
C ALA A 14 2.35 -7.06 -8.44
N GLY A 15 1.13 -7.58 -8.34
CA GLY A 15 0.04 -7.35 -9.30
C GLY A 15 -0.47 -5.92 -9.36
N ALA A 16 -0.32 -5.14 -8.28
CA ALA A 16 -0.66 -3.72 -8.23
C ALA A 16 0.34 -2.83 -8.97
N GLY A 17 1.39 -3.40 -9.56
CA GLY A 17 2.34 -2.71 -10.44
C GLY A 17 3.73 -2.51 -9.86
N LEU A 18 3.99 -2.85 -8.59
CA LEU A 18 5.32 -2.68 -7.99
C LEU A 18 6.36 -3.56 -8.69
N SER A 19 6.00 -4.79 -9.09
CA SER A 19 6.92 -5.66 -9.82
C SER A 19 7.31 -5.07 -11.18
N ALA A 20 6.35 -4.47 -11.90
CA ALA A 20 6.62 -3.78 -13.15
C ALA A 20 7.51 -2.52 -13.00
N LEU A 21 7.52 -1.93 -11.80
CA LEU A 21 8.39 -0.82 -11.42
C LEU A 21 9.78 -1.27 -10.90
N GLY A 22 10.07 -2.57 -10.95
CA GLY A 22 11.38 -3.12 -10.61
C GLY A 22 11.56 -3.50 -9.13
N TYR A 23 10.49 -3.55 -8.34
CA TYR A 23 10.59 -4.02 -6.95
C TYR A 23 10.96 -5.51 -6.94
N THR A 24 12.00 -5.84 -6.20
CA THR A 24 12.45 -7.22 -5.96
C THR A 24 11.50 -7.95 -5.02
N GLU A 25 11.55 -9.28 -5.03
CA GLU A 25 10.77 -10.12 -4.10
C GLU A 25 11.01 -9.73 -2.63
N ALA A 26 12.27 -9.52 -2.24
CA ALA A 26 12.62 -9.10 -0.88
C ALA A 26 12.09 -7.70 -0.51
N GLU A 27 11.94 -6.80 -1.49
CA GLU A 27 11.30 -5.49 -1.28
C GLU A 27 9.79 -5.62 -1.16
N LEU A 28 9.16 -6.44 -2.01
CA LEU A 28 7.73 -6.73 -1.92
C LEU A 28 7.36 -7.36 -0.58
N GLU A 29 8.15 -8.32 -0.08
CA GLU A 29 7.97 -8.89 1.26
C GLU A 29 8.11 -7.85 2.37
N ARG A 30 9.10 -6.94 2.27
CA ARG A 30 9.24 -5.84 3.23
C ARG A 30 8.02 -4.93 3.20
N CYS A 31 7.54 -4.58 2.01
CA CYS A 31 6.33 -3.79 1.83
C CYS A 31 5.12 -4.52 2.43
N ALA A 32 4.92 -5.80 2.12
CA ALA A 32 3.81 -6.61 2.61
C ALA A 32 3.71 -6.62 4.15
N ARG A 33 4.85 -6.78 4.84
CA ARG A 33 4.90 -6.70 6.31
C ARG A 33 4.42 -5.36 6.86
N LEU A 34 4.72 -4.26 6.16
CA LEU A 34 4.29 -2.92 6.56
C LEU A 34 2.84 -2.63 6.16
N THR A 35 2.43 -2.98 4.95
CA THR A 35 1.09 -2.68 4.42
C THR A 35 0.00 -3.42 5.19
N VAL A 36 0.21 -4.68 5.56
CA VAL A 36 -0.69 -5.42 6.46
C VAL A 36 -0.85 -4.70 7.79
N ARG A 37 0.25 -4.26 8.41
CA ARG A 37 0.21 -3.59 9.71
C ARG A 37 -0.49 -2.23 9.61
N ILE A 38 -0.23 -1.50 8.54
CA ILE A 38 -0.91 -0.23 8.24
C ILE A 38 -2.41 -0.47 8.03
N ALA A 39 -2.81 -1.50 7.30
CA ALA A 39 -4.21 -1.84 7.07
C ALA A 39 -4.94 -2.15 8.38
N ALA A 40 -4.33 -2.93 9.28
CA ALA A 40 -4.89 -3.22 10.60
C ALA A 40 -5.07 -1.95 11.45
N LEU A 41 -4.07 -1.06 11.45
CA LEU A 41 -4.15 0.22 12.15
C LEU A 41 -5.18 1.16 11.53
N LYS A 42 -5.28 1.18 10.19
CA LYS A 42 -6.25 1.97 9.45
C LYS A 42 -7.68 1.57 9.80
N ALA A 43 -7.96 0.27 9.78
CA ALA A 43 -9.26 -0.28 10.18
C ALA A 43 -9.58 0.02 11.66
N GLY A 44 -8.62 -0.20 12.57
CA GLY A 44 -8.82 0.06 14.00
C GLY A 44 -8.97 1.54 14.38
N ARG A 45 -8.67 2.47 13.46
CA ARG A 45 -8.79 3.91 13.66
C ARG A 45 -9.85 4.56 12.77
N GLU A 46 -10.56 3.77 11.96
CA GLU A 46 -11.47 4.26 10.92
C GLU A 46 -10.81 5.36 10.05
N ALA A 47 -9.52 5.20 9.79
CA ALA A 47 -8.72 6.19 9.08
C ALA A 47 -8.77 5.97 7.56
N VAL A 48 -8.55 7.04 6.81
CA VAL A 48 -8.33 6.98 5.36
C VAL A 48 -6.94 7.53 5.02
N ILE A 49 -6.29 6.96 4.01
CA ILE A 49 -4.97 7.40 3.55
C ILE A 49 -5.13 8.06 2.19
N ALA A 50 -5.05 9.39 2.17
CA ALA A 50 -5.00 10.17 0.94
C ALA A 50 -3.53 10.46 0.56
N ALA A 51 -3.11 10.08 -0.65
CA ALA A 51 -1.72 10.17 -1.09
C ALA A 51 -1.57 11.09 -2.31
N HIS A 52 -0.58 12.00 -2.24
CA HIS A 52 -0.21 12.83 -3.38
C HIS A 52 0.50 12.00 -4.45
N VAL A 53 0.30 12.32 -5.73
CA VAL A 53 0.90 11.60 -6.89
C VAL A 53 2.44 11.51 -6.90
N TYR A 54 3.14 12.25 -6.04
CA TYR A 54 4.60 12.19 -5.89
C TYR A 54 5.08 11.28 -4.76
N GLN A 55 4.18 10.57 -4.08
CA GLN A 55 4.58 9.57 -3.11
C GLN A 55 5.19 8.35 -3.80
N ARG A 56 5.96 7.57 -3.02
CA ARG A 56 6.61 6.35 -3.53
C ARG A 56 5.56 5.32 -3.97
N ALA A 57 5.92 4.48 -4.93
CA ALA A 57 4.99 3.53 -5.55
C ALA A 57 4.33 2.59 -4.52
N GLU A 58 5.07 2.13 -3.51
CA GLU A 58 4.50 1.28 -2.47
C GLU A 58 3.48 2.01 -1.57
N VAL A 59 3.52 3.34 -1.52
CA VAL A 59 2.48 4.12 -0.84
C VAL A 59 1.24 4.22 -1.73
N LEU A 60 1.44 4.58 -3.00
CA LEU A 60 0.35 4.81 -3.97
C LEU A 60 -0.45 3.55 -4.27
N HIS A 61 0.22 2.42 -4.48
CA HIS A 61 -0.42 1.16 -4.86
C HIS A 61 -0.61 0.20 -3.68
N GLY A 62 0.12 0.43 -2.59
CA GLY A 62 0.09 -0.45 -1.43
C GLY A 62 -0.96 -0.08 -0.39
N ILE A 63 -1.12 1.21 -0.05
CA ILE A 63 -1.92 1.62 1.12
C ILE A 63 -2.89 2.77 0.90
N ALA A 64 -2.75 3.55 -0.18
CA ALA A 64 -3.59 4.72 -0.43
C ALA A 64 -5.03 4.34 -0.78
N ASP A 65 -5.99 5.02 -0.17
CA ASP A 65 -7.41 4.94 -0.50
C ASP A 65 -7.80 5.94 -1.59
N TYR A 66 -7.15 7.11 -1.57
CA TYR A 66 -7.31 8.16 -2.56
C TYR A 66 -5.96 8.61 -3.07
N VAL A 67 -5.84 8.74 -4.40
CA VAL A 67 -4.64 9.25 -5.06
C VAL A 67 -5.01 10.45 -5.92
N GLY A 68 -4.28 11.56 -5.74
CA GLY A 68 -4.54 12.80 -6.47
C GLY A 68 -3.43 13.84 -6.35
N ASP A 69 -3.53 14.88 -7.16
CA ASP A 69 -2.77 16.12 -6.97
C ASP A 69 -3.45 16.99 -5.89
N SER A 70 -2.92 18.19 -5.65
CA SER A 70 -3.49 19.12 -4.67
C SER A 70 -4.96 19.45 -4.93
N TYR A 71 -5.40 19.53 -6.19
CA TYR A 71 -6.79 19.86 -6.52
C TYR A 71 -7.73 18.68 -6.24
N LYS A 72 -7.36 17.48 -6.68
CA LYS A 72 -8.17 16.27 -6.49
C LYS A 72 -8.26 15.86 -5.01
N LEU A 73 -7.23 16.11 -4.22
CA LEU A 73 -7.23 15.79 -2.79
C LEU A 73 -7.96 16.82 -1.92
N ALA A 74 -8.13 18.05 -2.41
CA ALA A 74 -8.86 19.10 -1.71
C ALA A 74 -10.38 19.09 -2.00
N LYS A 75 -10.82 18.31 -2.99
CA LYS A 75 -12.21 18.20 -3.43
C LYS A 75 -12.90 17.01 -2.77
#